data_AF-A0A7U9KWC9-F1
#
_entry.id   AF-A0A7U9KWC9-F1
#
_cell.length_a   1.000
_cell.length_b   1.000
_cell.length_c   1.000
_cell.angle_alpha   90.00
_cell.angle_beta   90.00
_cell.angle_gamma   90.00
#
_symmetry.space_group_name_H-M   'P 1'
#
loop_
_entity.id
_entity.type
_entity.pdbx_description
1 polymer ?
#
loop_
_entity_poly.entity_id
_entity_poly.type
_entity_poly.pdbx_seq_one_letter_code
_entity_poly.pdbx_strand_id
1 'polypeptide(L)'
;MAVEQVPAALAQPAPAAQEVTLATWPSVTRALAAKVDENARDTAAGGEPAALLDHAAARYAEAVPMAPDDRLLAVRIGAMRLADFLVVRCVELVVHTDDLAAATGLDIPFDRQALATATRVLADALAVKAPGGSVEVRVPPFAVVQCVEGPRHTRGTPPNVVETDPLTWLRLATGRTDWPAALDAAAVSASGERADLAPYLPLMG
;
A
#
# COMPACT_ATOMS: atom_id res chain seq x y z
N MET A 1 -12.81 11.02 1.89
CA MET A 1 -12.86 9.59 1.45
C MET A 1 -11.77 9.30 0.42
N ALA A 2 -11.18 8.10 0.40
CA ALA A 2 -10.09 7.75 -0.54
C ALA A 2 -10.53 7.79 -2.02
N VAL A 3 -11.74 7.32 -2.32
CA VAL A 3 -12.32 7.28 -3.67
C VAL A 3 -12.63 8.68 -4.20
N GLU A 4 -13.15 9.58 -3.35
CA GLU A 4 -13.48 10.97 -3.71
C GLU A 4 -12.25 11.80 -4.13
N GLN A 5 -11.05 11.43 -3.70
CA GLN A 5 -9.83 12.15 -4.07
C GLN A 5 -9.53 12.07 -5.57
N VAL A 6 -9.98 11.02 -6.25
CA VAL A 6 -9.73 10.83 -7.70
C VAL A 6 -10.51 11.84 -8.54
N PRO A 7 -11.86 11.91 -8.50
CA PRO A 7 -12.61 12.91 -9.24
C PRO A 7 -12.30 14.34 -8.78
N ALA A 8 -11.99 14.54 -7.48
CA ALA A 8 -11.59 15.85 -6.98
C ALA A 8 -10.25 16.32 -7.60
N ALA A 9 -9.26 15.43 -7.75
CA ALA A 9 -7.99 15.77 -8.38
C ALA A 9 -8.11 15.92 -9.91
N LEU A 10 -8.97 15.14 -10.56
CA LEU A 10 -9.24 15.28 -12.00
C LEU A 10 -9.87 16.62 -12.37
N ALA A 11 -10.68 17.20 -11.47
CA ALA A 11 -11.26 18.53 -11.64
C ALA A 11 -10.23 19.68 -11.53
N GLN A 12 -9.02 19.40 -11.04
CA GLN A 12 -7.96 20.40 -10.93
C GLN A 12 -7.09 20.46 -12.19
N PRO A 13 -6.44 21.61 -12.46
CA PRO A 13 -5.47 21.74 -13.53
C PRO A 13 -4.35 20.68 -13.44
N ALA A 14 -3.81 20.28 -14.59
CA ALA A 14 -2.67 19.39 -14.66
C ALA A 14 -1.41 20.05 -14.09
N PRO A 15 -0.67 19.38 -13.19
CA PRO A 15 0.71 19.76 -12.88
C PRO A 15 1.60 19.66 -14.12
N ALA A 16 2.72 20.39 -14.10
CA ALA A 16 3.67 20.41 -15.22
C ALA A 16 4.55 19.14 -15.31
N ALA A 17 4.78 18.45 -14.19
CA ALA A 17 5.66 17.29 -14.13
C ALA A 17 5.19 16.29 -13.07
N GLN A 18 5.59 15.02 -13.25
CA GLN A 18 5.43 13.98 -12.24
C GLN A 18 6.49 14.14 -11.15
N GLU A 19 6.09 14.07 -9.88
CA GLU A 19 6.98 14.26 -8.72
C GLU A 19 7.07 12.98 -7.88
N VAL A 20 6.02 12.16 -7.89
CA VAL A 20 5.93 10.92 -7.12
C VAL A 20 5.59 9.75 -8.05
N THR A 21 6.22 8.60 -7.80
CA THR A 21 5.96 7.33 -8.50
C THR A 21 5.42 6.30 -7.53
N LEU A 22 4.92 5.17 -8.03
CA LEU A 22 4.48 4.05 -7.19
C LEU A 22 5.56 3.57 -6.21
N ALA A 23 6.81 3.52 -6.67
CA ALA A 23 7.95 3.04 -5.89
C ALA A 23 8.31 3.98 -4.73
N THR A 24 8.20 5.29 -4.93
CA THR A 24 8.55 6.31 -3.92
C THR A 24 7.37 6.71 -3.05
N TRP A 25 6.14 6.37 -3.46
CA TRP A 25 4.92 6.72 -2.75
C TRP A 25 4.92 6.31 -1.25
N PRO A 26 5.27 5.07 -0.85
CA PRO A 26 5.21 4.67 0.55
C PRO A 26 6.05 5.57 1.48
N SER A 27 7.24 5.96 1.06
CA SER A 27 8.18 6.72 1.90
C SER A 27 7.78 8.17 2.13
N VAL A 28 6.90 8.74 1.30
CA VAL A 28 6.46 10.15 1.40
C VAL A 28 5.11 10.32 2.12
N THR A 29 4.44 9.22 2.48
CA THR A 29 3.10 9.26 3.10
C THR A 29 3.09 9.48 4.61
N ARG A 30 4.18 9.11 5.32
CA ARG A 30 4.30 9.24 6.79
C ARG A 30 3.89 10.62 7.30
N ALA A 31 4.36 11.68 6.64
CA ALA A 31 4.12 13.06 7.07
C ALA A 31 2.64 13.48 7.04
N LEU A 32 1.77 12.70 6.38
CA LEU A 32 0.37 13.04 6.19
C LEU A 32 -0.60 12.38 7.17
N ALA A 33 -0.16 11.44 8.02
CA ALA A 33 -1.05 10.65 8.87
C ALA A 33 -2.00 11.52 9.71
N ALA A 34 -1.47 12.54 10.41
CA ALA A 34 -2.27 13.45 11.21
C ALA A 34 -3.29 14.25 10.37
N LYS A 35 -2.89 14.68 9.16
CA LYS A 35 -3.79 15.41 8.26
C LYS A 35 -4.86 14.52 7.65
N VAL A 36 -4.55 13.23 7.42
CA VAL A 36 -5.53 12.24 6.95
C VAL A 36 -6.59 12.03 8.03
N ASP A 37 -6.19 11.87 9.28
CA ASP A 37 -7.07 11.69 10.43
C ASP A 37 -8.00 12.90 10.63
N GLU A 38 -7.46 14.13 10.60
CA GLU A 38 -8.27 15.36 10.63
C GLU A 38 -9.32 15.39 9.50
N ASN A 39 -8.89 15.20 8.25
CA ASN A 39 -9.79 15.21 7.09
C ASN A 39 -10.86 14.10 7.16
N ALA A 40 -10.52 12.94 7.73
CA ALA A 40 -11.47 11.84 7.89
C ALA A 40 -12.60 12.22 8.86
N ARG A 41 -12.25 12.86 10.00
CA ARG A 41 -13.24 13.37 10.95
C ARG A 41 -14.11 14.47 10.34
N ASP A 42 -13.49 15.42 9.64
CA ASP A 42 -14.23 16.51 8.97
C ASP A 42 -15.20 15.96 7.92
N THR A 43 -14.77 14.97 7.13
CA THR A 43 -15.63 14.32 6.14
C THR A 43 -16.80 13.61 6.80
N ALA A 44 -16.55 12.86 7.88
CA ALA A 44 -17.60 12.14 8.61
C ALA A 44 -18.61 13.08 9.28
N ALA A 45 -18.18 14.26 9.71
CA ALA A 45 -19.07 15.29 10.23
C ALA A 45 -19.93 15.97 9.14
N GLY A 46 -19.53 15.86 7.88
CA GLY A 46 -20.18 16.53 6.74
C GLY A 46 -21.41 15.83 6.17
N GLY A 47 -21.71 14.59 6.56
CA GLY A 47 -22.89 13.87 6.09
C GLY A 47 -22.87 12.37 6.43
N GLU A 48 -23.99 11.70 6.13
CA GLU A 48 -24.11 10.26 6.35
C GLU A 48 -23.10 9.46 5.50
N PRO A 49 -22.34 8.52 6.09
CA PRO A 49 -21.29 7.79 5.39
C PRO A 49 -21.74 7.11 4.09
N ALA A 50 -22.93 6.51 4.08
CA ALA A 50 -23.49 5.86 2.89
C ALA A 50 -23.73 6.86 1.75
N ALA A 51 -24.33 8.02 2.06
CA ALA A 51 -24.57 9.05 1.06
C ALA A 51 -23.26 9.64 0.50
N LEU A 52 -22.24 9.79 1.36
CA LEU A 52 -20.91 10.23 0.94
C LEU A 52 -20.23 9.22 0.00
N LEU A 53 -20.40 7.92 0.26
CA LEU A 53 -19.91 6.85 -0.61
C LEU A 53 -20.63 6.84 -1.97
N ASP A 54 -21.95 6.92 -1.97
CA ASP A 54 -22.76 6.96 -3.20
C ASP A 54 -22.38 8.16 -4.07
N HIS A 55 -22.22 9.33 -3.45
CA HIS A 55 -21.78 10.53 -4.15
C HIS A 55 -20.39 10.37 -4.77
N ALA A 56 -19.43 9.85 -4.00
CA ALA A 56 -18.08 9.63 -4.49
C ALA A 56 -18.04 8.59 -5.63
N ALA A 57 -18.85 7.53 -5.53
CA ALA A 57 -18.95 6.50 -6.56
C ALA A 57 -19.53 7.08 -7.87
N ALA A 58 -20.60 7.87 -7.79
CA ALA A 58 -21.19 8.52 -8.96
C ALA A 58 -20.18 9.44 -9.67
N ARG A 59 -19.48 10.30 -8.91
CA ARG A 59 -18.44 11.18 -9.46
C ARG A 59 -17.28 10.42 -10.07
N TYR A 60 -16.85 9.33 -9.43
CA TYR A 60 -15.79 8.48 -9.94
C TYR A 60 -16.19 7.85 -11.28
N ALA A 61 -17.40 7.29 -11.37
CA ALA A 61 -17.92 6.66 -12.57
C ALA A 61 -18.05 7.62 -13.77
N GLU A 62 -18.30 8.90 -13.50
CA GLU A 62 -18.33 9.95 -14.53
C GLU A 62 -16.93 10.38 -14.97
N ALA A 63 -16.04 10.68 -14.00
CA ALA A 63 -14.77 11.35 -14.28
C ALA A 63 -13.67 10.41 -14.81
N VAL A 64 -13.56 9.20 -14.24
CA VAL A 64 -12.40 8.33 -14.47
C VAL A 64 -12.38 7.72 -15.88
N PRO A 65 -13.48 7.18 -16.43
CA PRO A 65 -13.47 6.60 -17.78
C PRO A 65 -13.08 7.58 -18.89
N MET A 66 -13.24 8.88 -18.65
CA MET A 66 -12.94 9.95 -19.61
C MET A 66 -11.48 10.43 -19.56
N ALA A 67 -10.72 10.05 -18.54
CA ALA A 67 -9.37 10.55 -18.31
C ALA A 67 -8.30 9.56 -18.80
N PRO A 68 -7.24 10.01 -19.49
CA PRO A 68 -6.17 9.13 -19.92
C PRO A 68 -5.29 8.72 -18.73
N ASP A 69 -4.72 7.51 -18.79
CA ASP A 69 -3.90 6.92 -17.71
C ASP A 69 -2.69 7.77 -17.30
N ASP A 70 -2.10 8.50 -18.25
CA ASP A 70 -0.94 9.37 -18.04
C ASP A 70 -1.30 10.79 -17.56
N ARG A 71 -2.59 11.10 -17.38
CA ARG A 71 -3.08 12.37 -16.81
C ARG A 71 -2.43 12.61 -15.44
N LEU A 72 -1.68 13.71 -15.30
CA LEU A 72 -1.04 14.07 -14.02
C LEU A 72 -2.03 14.67 -13.01
N LEU A 73 -2.18 14.06 -11.85
CA LEU A 73 -3.02 14.54 -10.76
C LEU A 73 -2.19 15.31 -9.73
N ALA A 74 -2.65 16.50 -9.35
CA ALA A 74 -2.16 17.18 -8.15
C ALA A 74 -2.75 16.47 -6.93
N VAL A 75 -1.92 15.80 -6.14
CA VAL A 75 -2.31 15.08 -4.93
C VAL A 75 -1.52 15.61 -3.73
N ARG A 76 -1.90 15.23 -2.51
CA ARG A 76 -1.34 15.83 -1.28
C ARG A 76 0.18 15.68 -1.11
N ILE A 77 0.76 14.67 -1.74
CA ILE A 77 2.19 14.32 -1.69
C ILE A 77 2.97 14.81 -2.91
N GLY A 78 2.35 15.56 -3.83
CA GLY A 78 2.94 16.01 -5.08
C GLY A 78 2.10 15.61 -6.30
N ALA A 79 2.74 15.44 -7.45
CA ALA A 79 2.07 15.04 -8.69
C ALA A 79 2.32 13.56 -9.06
N MET A 80 1.25 12.83 -9.42
CA MET A 80 1.29 11.42 -9.87
C MET A 80 0.48 11.23 -11.16
N ARG A 81 0.78 10.20 -11.97
CA ARG A 81 -0.11 9.79 -13.06
C ARG A 81 -1.43 9.24 -12.50
N LEU A 82 -2.54 9.39 -13.23
CA LEU A 82 -3.84 8.85 -12.85
C LEU A 82 -3.74 7.34 -12.60
N ALA A 83 -3.11 6.58 -13.50
CA ALA A 83 -2.94 5.14 -13.32
C ALA A 83 -2.19 4.78 -12.02
N ASP A 84 -1.09 5.49 -11.73
CA ASP A 84 -0.33 5.29 -10.49
C ASP A 84 -1.18 5.67 -9.26
N PHE A 85 -1.97 6.74 -9.38
CA PHE A 85 -2.84 7.18 -8.29
C PHE A 85 -3.94 6.16 -7.98
N LEU A 86 -4.56 5.58 -9.01
CA LEU A 86 -5.56 4.51 -8.85
C LEU A 86 -4.97 3.27 -8.17
N VAL A 87 -3.74 2.89 -8.51
CA VAL A 87 -3.02 1.79 -7.85
C VAL A 87 -2.83 2.06 -6.36
N VAL A 88 -2.43 3.26 -5.96
CA VAL A 88 -2.30 3.57 -4.51
C VAL A 88 -3.66 3.73 -3.82
N ARG A 89 -4.76 3.95 -4.55
CA ARG A 89 -6.13 3.84 -3.98
C ARG A 89 -6.46 2.40 -3.62
N CYS A 90 -6.00 1.41 -4.39
CA CYS A 90 -6.17 0.00 -4.03
C CYS A 90 -5.49 -0.31 -2.69
N VAL A 91 -4.28 0.20 -2.46
CA VAL A 91 -3.59 0.04 -1.17
C VAL A 91 -4.42 0.62 -0.03
N GLU A 92 -4.83 1.89 -0.14
CA GLU A 92 -5.63 2.59 0.88
C GLU A 92 -6.96 1.87 1.17
N LEU A 93 -7.68 1.44 0.14
CA LEU A 93 -8.97 0.76 0.30
C LEU A 93 -8.81 -0.60 0.98
N VAL A 94 -7.82 -1.40 0.59
CA VAL A 94 -7.54 -2.70 1.24
C VAL A 94 -7.14 -2.46 2.69
N VAL A 95 -6.26 -1.50 2.95
CA VAL A 95 -5.84 -1.12 4.29
C VAL A 95 -7.03 -0.72 5.16
N HIS A 96 -7.91 0.16 4.67
CA HIS A 96 -9.07 0.60 5.44
C HIS A 96 -10.12 -0.49 5.61
N THR A 97 -10.23 -1.44 4.69
CA THR A 97 -11.06 -2.63 4.88
C THR A 97 -10.53 -3.48 6.05
N ASP A 98 -9.21 -3.66 6.16
CA ASP A 98 -8.60 -4.36 7.30
C ASP A 98 -8.82 -3.62 8.62
N ASP A 99 -8.64 -2.29 8.62
CA ASP A 99 -8.89 -1.45 9.80
C ASP A 99 -10.37 -1.54 10.24
N LEU A 100 -11.30 -1.50 9.29
CA LEU A 100 -12.73 -1.58 9.55
C LEU A 100 -13.12 -2.96 10.11
N ALA A 101 -12.58 -4.03 9.54
CA ALA A 101 -12.79 -5.39 10.03
C ALA A 101 -12.28 -5.54 11.48
N ALA A 102 -11.07 -5.02 11.76
CA ALA A 102 -10.51 -5.03 13.11
C ALA A 102 -11.35 -4.20 14.11
N ALA A 103 -11.82 -3.01 13.71
CA ALA A 103 -12.59 -2.13 14.58
C ALA A 103 -14.01 -2.65 14.89
N THR A 104 -14.62 -3.36 13.93
CA THR A 104 -16.01 -3.85 14.06
C THR A 104 -16.11 -5.31 14.50
N GLY A 105 -15.02 -6.07 14.36
CA GLY A 105 -15.02 -7.52 14.53
C GLY A 105 -15.77 -8.28 13.43
N LEU A 106 -16.13 -7.60 12.33
CA LEU A 106 -16.82 -8.21 11.20
C LEU A 106 -15.81 -8.82 10.22
N ASP A 107 -16.20 -9.94 9.62
CA ASP A 107 -15.49 -10.49 8.46
C ASP A 107 -15.91 -9.74 7.20
N ILE A 108 -15.01 -8.91 6.66
CA ILE A 108 -15.25 -8.08 5.49
C ILE A 108 -14.40 -8.62 4.33
N PRO A 109 -15.02 -9.06 3.22
CA PRO A 109 -14.27 -9.65 2.12
C PRO A 109 -13.42 -8.59 1.40
N PHE A 110 -12.22 -9.01 1.00
CA PHE A 110 -11.34 -8.21 0.16
C PHE A 110 -11.57 -8.50 -1.32
N ASP A 111 -11.53 -7.45 -2.15
CA ASP A 111 -11.39 -7.65 -3.59
C ASP A 111 -10.01 -8.25 -3.90
N ARG A 112 -10.00 -9.38 -4.62
CA ARG A 112 -8.78 -10.15 -4.89
C ARG A 112 -7.78 -9.37 -5.73
N GLN A 113 -8.23 -8.55 -6.68
CA GLN A 113 -7.35 -7.78 -7.56
C GLN A 113 -6.77 -6.56 -6.83
N ALA A 114 -7.57 -5.92 -5.98
CA ALA A 114 -7.10 -4.85 -5.11
C ALA A 114 -6.03 -5.36 -4.13
N LEU A 115 -6.28 -6.51 -3.48
CA LEU A 115 -5.31 -7.15 -2.59
C LEU A 115 -4.02 -7.53 -3.33
N ALA A 116 -4.13 -8.15 -4.51
CA ALA A 116 -2.97 -8.48 -5.34
C ALA A 116 -2.14 -7.25 -5.72
N THR A 117 -2.82 -6.17 -6.11
CA THR A 117 -2.18 -4.89 -6.44
C THR A 117 -1.46 -4.31 -5.24
N ALA A 118 -2.12 -4.25 -4.09
CA ALA A 118 -1.54 -3.72 -2.86
C ALA A 118 -0.31 -4.52 -2.41
N THR A 119 -0.39 -5.85 -2.45
CA THR A 119 0.73 -6.74 -2.13
C THR A 119 1.94 -6.47 -2.99
N ARG A 120 1.77 -6.38 -4.32
CA ARG A 120 2.87 -6.16 -5.28
C ARG A 120 3.52 -4.79 -5.08
N VAL A 121 2.73 -3.74 -4.99
CA VAL A 121 3.25 -2.37 -4.79
C VAL A 121 4.10 -2.28 -3.53
N LEU A 122 3.63 -2.87 -2.42
CA LEU A 122 4.38 -2.84 -1.17
C LEU A 122 5.62 -3.74 -1.23
N ALA A 123 5.56 -4.89 -1.89
CA ALA A 123 6.74 -5.75 -2.10
C ALA A 123 7.81 -5.03 -2.95
N ASP A 124 7.42 -4.39 -4.05
CA ASP A 124 8.33 -3.61 -4.89
C ASP A 124 8.93 -2.43 -4.11
N ALA A 125 8.13 -1.78 -3.25
CA ALA A 125 8.62 -0.70 -2.39
C ALA A 125 9.67 -1.18 -1.37
N LEU A 126 9.55 -2.42 -0.84
CA LEU A 126 10.60 -3.01 -0.02
C LEU A 126 11.90 -3.17 -0.82
N ALA A 127 11.83 -3.68 -2.05
CA ALA A 127 13.00 -3.85 -2.91
C ALA A 127 13.66 -2.50 -3.27
N VAL A 128 12.88 -1.43 -3.37
CA VAL A 128 13.40 -0.06 -3.57
C VAL A 128 14.04 0.50 -2.30
N LYS A 129 13.41 0.29 -1.14
CA LYS A 129 13.91 0.77 0.16
C LYS A 129 15.17 0.03 0.60
N ALA A 130 15.27 -1.25 0.29
CA ALA A 130 16.37 -2.15 0.64
C ALA A 130 16.85 -2.89 -0.61
N PRO A 131 17.56 -2.21 -1.54
CA PRO A 131 18.01 -2.84 -2.78
C PRO A 131 18.96 -4.00 -2.48
N GLY A 132 18.92 -5.05 -3.30
CA GLY A 132 19.83 -6.18 -3.17
C GLY A 132 19.23 -7.50 -3.63
N GLY A 133 19.90 -8.59 -3.28
CA GLY A 133 19.53 -9.93 -3.72
C GLY A 133 19.83 -11.01 -2.67
N SER A 134 20.07 -10.61 -1.43
CA SER A 134 20.48 -11.54 -0.38
C SER A 134 19.29 -12.22 0.30
N VAL A 135 18.12 -11.57 0.28
CA VAL A 135 16.84 -12.06 0.84
C VAL A 135 15.78 -12.12 -0.24
N GLU A 136 15.08 -13.25 -0.33
CA GLU A 136 13.89 -13.42 -1.15
C GLU A 136 12.63 -13.34 -0.29
N VAL A 137 11.72 -12.43 -0.62
CA VAL A 137 10.44 -12.27 0.06
C VAL A 137 9.34 -12.80 -0.84
N ARG A 138 8.56 -13.76 -0.32
CA ARG A 138 7.46 -14.42 -1.01
C ARG A 138 6.14 -14.08 -0.34
N VAL A 139 5.21 -13.57 -1.13
CA VAL A 139 3.85 -13.27 -0.69
C VAL A 139 2.87 -13.96 -1.64
N PRO A 140 2.74 -15.30 -1.54
CA PRO A 140 1.88 -16.06 -2.45
C PRO A 140 0.40 -15.66 -2.30
N PRO A 141 -0.37 -15.66 -3.40
CA PRO A 141 0.03 -16.01 -4.76
C PRO A 141 0.49 -14.78 -5.59
N PHE A 142 0.77 -13.63 -4.98
CA PHE A 142 0.77 -12.35 -5.69
C PHE A 142 2.15 -11.78 -6.02
N ALA A 143 3.14 -11.96 -5.16
CA ALA A 143 4.43 -11.30 -5.30
C ALA A 143 5.61 -12.17 -4.84
N VAL A 144 6.74 -11.98 -5.51
CA VAL A 144 8.07 -12.41 -5.08
C VAL A 144 9.04 -11.30 -5.43
N VAL A 145 9.82 -10.83 -4.45
CA VAL A 145 10.85 -9.80 -4.66
C VAL A 145 12.16 -10.22 -4.01
N GLN A 146 13.27 -9.68 -4.51
CA GLN A 146 14.55 -9.77 -3.84
C GLN A 146 14.95 -8.41 -3.28
N CYS A 147 15.53 -8.43 -2.09
CA CYS A 147 15.94 -7.23 -1.37
C CYS A 147 17.16 -7.53 -0.48
N VAL A 148 17.61 -6.51 0.24
CA VAL A 148 18.73 -6.52 1.19
C VAL A 148 20.07 -6.78 0.51
N GLU A 149 21.00 -5.85 0.68
CA GLU A 149 22.36 -5.99 0.18
C GLU A 149 23.10 -7.18 0.83
N GLY A 150 23.99 -7.80 0.07
CA GLY A 150 24.84 -8.88 0.57
C GLY A 150 25.08 -9.97 -0.47
N PRO A 151 25.99 -10.92 -0.18
CA PRO A 151 26.24 -12.05 -1.06
C PRO A 151 24.96 -12.86 -1.26
N ARG A 152 24.69 -13.21 -2.53
CA ARG A 152 23.68 -14.21 -2.87
C ARG A 152 24.07 -15.55 -2.28
N HIS A 153 23.07 -16.38 -1.98
CA HIS A 153 23.31 -17.75 -1.56
C HIS A 153 24.23 -18.44 -2.59
N THR A 154 25.21 -19.17 -2.09
CA THR A 154 26.04 -20.06 -2.89
C THR A 154 25.66 -21.50 -2.58
N ARG A 155 26.05 -22.44 -3.45
CA ARG A 155 25.77 -23.87 -3.26
C ARG A 155 26.28 -24.31 -1.88
N GLY A 156 25.38 -24.76 -1.01
CA GLY A 156 25.68 -25.24 0.34
C GLY A 156 25.24 -24.31 1.48
N THR A 157 24.88 -23.07 1.20
CA THR A 157 24.26 -22.15 2.19
C THR A 157 22.73 -22.12 1.99
N PRO A 158 21.92 -22.26 3.05
CA PRO A 158 20.47 -22.10 2.94
C PRO A 158 20.13 -20.70 2.40
N PRO A 159 19.15 -20.56 1.49
CA PRO A 159 18.74 -19.25 1.01
C PRO A 159 18.09 -18.45 2.14
N ASN A 160 18.31 -17.13 2.19
CA ASN A 160 17.52 -16.27 3.07
C ASN A 160 16.15 -16.07 2.44
N VAL A 161 15.12 -16.64 3.05
CA VAL A 161 13.75 -16.60 2.55
C VAL A 161 12.83 -16.11 3.65
N VAL A 162 11.99 -15.15 3.30
CA VAL A 162 10.84 -14.72 4.09
C VAL A 162 9.58 -15.07 3.31
N GLU A 163 8.65 -15.77 3.95
CA GLU A 163 7.36 -16.13 3.36
C GLU A 163 6.22 -15.79 4.31
N THR A 164 5.16 -15.18 3.80
CA THR A 164 3.96 -14.80 4.55
C THR A 164 2.77 -14.64 3.63
N ASP A 165 1.55 -14.58 4.17
CA ASP A 165 0.34 -14.34 3.38
C ASP A 165 0.15 -12.84 3.03
N PRO A 166 -0.71 -12.50 2.05
CA PRO A 166 -0.93 -11.13 1.61
C PRO A 166 -1.39 -10.15 2.69
N LEU A 167 -2.21 -10.61 3.64
CA LEU A 167 -2.77 -9.74 4.68
C LEU A 167 -1.75 -9.47 5.78
N THR A 168 -0.99 -10.48 6.19
CA THR A 168 0.13 -10.29 7.12
C THR A 168 1.21 -9.38 6.50
N TRP A 169 1.54 -9.56 5.22
CA TRP A 169 2.44 -8.66 4.49
C TRP A 169 1.94 -7.21 4.49
N LEU A 170 0.66 -7.00 4.17
CA LEU A 170 0.03 -5.68 4.20
C LEU A 170 0.18 -5.02 5.57
N ARG A 171 -0.13 -5.75 6.65
CA ARG A 171 -0.06 -5.24 8.02
C ARG A 171 1.36 -4.87 8.42
N LEU A 172 2.35 -5.70 8.08
CA LEU A 172 3.77 -5.42 8.31
C LEU A 172 4.24 -4.17 7.54
N ALA A 173 3.96 -4.12 6.24
CA ALA A 173 4.38 -3.03 5.37
C ALA A 173 3.74 -1.69 5.75
N THR A 174 2.58 -1.72 6.39
CA THR A 174 1.82 -0.52 6.78
C THR A 174 1.82 -0.22 8.28
N GLY A 175 2.52 -1.01 9.09
CA GLY A 175 2.70 -0.77 10.52
C GLY A 175 1.52 -1.16 11.42
N ARG A 176 0.59 -2.00 10.94
CA ARG A 176 -0.54 -2.55 11.73
C ARG A 176 -0.15 -3.74 12.61
N THR A 177 0.97 -4.36 12.31
CA THR A 177 1.67 -5.32 13.17
C THR A 177 3.17 -5.07 13.05
N ASP A 178 3.92 -5.43 14.08
CA ASP A 178 5.36 -5.43 14.01
C ASP A 178 5.91 -6.83 13.67
N TRP A 179 7.20 -6.86 13.33
CA TRP A 179 7.90 -8.07 12.91
C TRP A 179 7.99 -9.14 14.01
N PRO A 180 8.35 -8.82 15.27
CA PRO A 180 8.32 -9.79 16.36
C PRO A 180 6.94 -10.43 16.56
N ALA A 181 5.87 -9.63 16.59
CA ALA A 181 4.52 -10.16 16.77
C ALA A 181 4.10 -11.11 15.64
N ALA A 182 4.50 -10.81 14.40
CA ALA A 182 4.20 -11.66 13.25
C ALA A 182 4.97 -13.00 13.29
N LEU A 183 6.21 -13.01 13.81
CA LEU A 183 6.97 -14.23 14.03
C LEU A 183 6.41 -15.06 15.19
N ASP A 184 6.09 -14.42 16.33
CA ASP A 184 5.54 -15.08 17.51
C ASP A 184 4.18 -15.73 17.20
N ALA A 185 3.39 -15.12 16.32
CA ALA A 185 2.13 -15.65 15.82
C ALA A 185 2.29 -16.75 14.74
N ALA A 186 3.52 -17.07 14.33
CA ALA A 186 3.83 -17.93 13.18
C ALA A 186 3.14 -17.48 11.87
N ALA A 187 2.84 -16.18 11.73
CA ALA A 187 2.27 -15.59 10.52
C ALA A 187 3.34 -15.29 9.46
N VAL A 188 4.61 -15.27 9.87
CA VAL A 188 5.78 -15.15 8.99
C VAL A 188 6.71 -16.33 9.22
N SER A 189 7.18 -16.92 8.12
CA SER A 189 8.32 -17.84 8.13
C SER A 189 9.56 -17.11 7.65
N ALA A 190 10.59 -17.01 8.50
CA ALA A 190 11.89 -16.43 8.16
C ALA A 190 13.00 -17.47 8.34
N SER A 191 13.72 -17.77 7.25
CA SER A 191 14.80 -18.77 7.23
C SER A 191 16.07 -18.15 6.67
N GLY A 192 17.19 -18.33 7.37
CA GLY A 192 18.51 -17.80 6.99
C GLY A 192 18.94 -16.62 7.87
N GLU A 193 20.25 -16.44 8.04
CA GLU A 193 20.84 -15.47 8.97
C GLU A 193 20.48 -14.01 8.67
N ARG A 194 20.07 -13.70 7.44
CA ARG A 194 19.67 -12.34 7.03
C ARG A 194 18.17 -12.18 6.79
N ALA A 195 17.36 -13.18 7.12
CA ALA A 195 15.92 -13.13 6.90
C ALA A 195 15.16 -12.26 7.92
N ASP A 196 15.84 -11.33 8.61
CA ASP A 196 15.22 -10.35 9.49
C ASP A 196 14.89 -9.06 8.72
N LEU A 197 13.60 -8.80 8.53
CA LEU A 197 13.12 -7.59 7.86
C LEU A 197 12.70 -6.47 8.81
N ALA A 198 12.79 -6.66 10.14
CA ALA A 198 12.44 -5.63 11.12
C ALA A 198 13.07 -4.25 10.83
N PRO A 199 14.36 -4.15 10.43
CA PRO A 199 14.99 -2.84 10.16
C PRO A 199 14.41 -2.11 8.93
N TYR A 200 13.69 -2.82 8.05
CA TYR A 200 13.18 -2.28 6.79
C TYR A 200 11.68 -1.98 6.85
N LEU A 201 10.97 -2.46 7.87
CA LEU A 201 9.54 -2.30 8.07
C LEU A 201 9.23 -1.29 9.20
N PRO A 202 8.07 -0.60 9.14
CA PRO A 202 7.13 -0.54 8.04
C PRO A 202 7.65 0.26 6.84
N LEU A 203 6.98 0.14 5.70
CA LEU A 203 7.28 0.88 4.46
C LEU A 203 6.58 2.23 4.40
N MET A 204 5.40 2.34 5.01
CA MET A 204 4.55 3.55 5.02
C MET A 204 4.56 4.32 6.34
N GLY A 205 5.25 3.78 7.35
CA GLY A 205 5.23 4.31 8.71
C GLY A 205 6.40 5.18 9.01
#